data_AF-A0A7W8KAW8-F1
#
_entry.id   AF-A0A7W8KAW8-F1
#
_cell.length_a   1.000
_cell.length_b   1.000
_cell.length_c   1.000
_cell.angle_alpha   90.00
_cell.angle_beta   90.00
_cell.angle_gamma   90.00
#
_symmetry.space_group_name_H-M   'P 1'
#
loop_
_entity.id
_entity.type
_entity.pdbx_description
1 polymer ?
#
loop_
_entity_poly.entity_id
_entity_poly.type
_entity_poly.pdbx_seq_one_letter_code
_entity_poly.pdbx_strand_id
1 'polypeptide(L)'
;MSPATLTGLAGWLRAELDEPEALRRPGPEPVARLALALEPKDVPDDLAADALFLHRSRHVDGRWPGMGIVAAHDGFDAQLTTGPNRRLAAVLGWQDVREVTWEGRVVGVTARPPQATWEALRSALHAELGGEDTSIPPAVTGAPRVALMNAMNPALMALAADLGVTVYLTGELRPSAVAAAREHGVGVVALGHRRTELWGLRTLARELVAAFPGLETRVYDQP
;
A
#
# COMPACT_ATOMS: atom_id res chain seq x y z
N MET A 1 -6.65 13.05 -28.15
CA MET A 1 -6.17 13.14 -26.76
C MET A 1 -4.67 12.94 -26.80
N SER A 2 -3.89 13.74 -26.07
CA SER A 2 -2.44 13.54 -26.02
C SER A 2 -2.13 12.27 -25.23
N PRO A 3 -1.19 11.42 -25.68
CA PRO A 3 -0.81 10.22 -24.94
C PRO A 3 -0.21 10.59 -23.58
N ALA A 4 -0.22 9.64 -22.64
CA ALA A 4 0.54 9.80 -21.41
C ALA A 4 2.01 10.06 -21.74
N THR A 5 2.73 10.71 -20.84
CA THR A 5 4.18 10.92 -20.99
C THR A 5 4.93 10.34 -19.81
N LEU A 6 6.18 9.90 -20.01
CA LEU A 6 7.03 9.42 -18.92
C LEU A 6 7.19 10.50 -17.84
N THR A 7 7.41 11.75 -18.27
CA THR A 7 7.46 12.91 -17.35
C THR A 7 6.12 13.17 -16.69
N GLY A 8 4.99 12.99 -17.40
CA GLY A 8 3.64 13.12 -16.85
C GLY A 8 3.34 12.07 -15.77
N LEU A 9 3.72 10.81 -16.01
CA LEU A 9 3.61 9.72 -15.03
C LEU A 9 4.44 10.03 -13.77
N ALA A 10 5.70 10.45 -13.94
CA ALA A 10 6.54 10.85 -12.81
C ALA A 10 5.96 12.05 -12.04
N GLY A 11 5.41 13.03 -12.75
CA GLY A 11 4.73 14.19 -12.15
C GLY A 11 3.49 13.80 -11.35
N TRP A 12 2.71 12.84 -11.86
CA TRP A 12 1.55 12.29 -11.15
C TRP A 12 1.96 11.57 -9.87
N LEU A 13 2.97 10.70 -9.92
CA LEU A 13 3.48 9.99 -8.73
C LEU A 13 3.97 10.98 -7.66
N ARG A 14 4.63 12.07 -8.07
CA ARG A 14 5.06 13.12 -7.15
C ARG A 14 3.87 13.82 -6.49
N ALA A 15 2.83 14.15 -7.25
CA ALA A 15 1.70 14.90 -6.75
C ALA A 15 0.75 14.04 -5.89
N GLU A 16 0.50 12.80 -6.30
CA GLU A 16 -0.53 11.94 -5.71
C GLU A 16 0.01 10.95 -4.68
N LEU A 17 1.32 10.67 -4.69
CA LEU A 17 1.98 9.79 -3.73
C LEU A 17 3.07 10.48 -2.91
N ASP A 18 3.30 11.79 -3.08
CA ASP A 18 4.40 12.52 -2.45
C ASP A 18 5.80 11.93 -2.77
N GLU A 19 5.98 11.36 -3.96
CA GLU A 19 7.23 10.73 -4.38
C GLU A 19 8.17 11.74 -5.10
N PRO A 20 9.21 12.28 -4.45
CA PRO A 20 10.00 13.38 -5.01
C PRO A 20 10.81 12.95 -6.26
N GLU A 21 11.39 11.74 -6.22
CA GLU A 21 12.31 11.20 -7.23
C GLU A 21 11.69 10.07 -8.05
N ALA A 22 10.50 10.33 -8.60
CA ALA A 22 9.75 9.31 -9.32
C ALA A 22 10.36 8.89 -10.67
N LEU A 23 11.11 9.75 -11.38
CA LEU A 23 11.77 9.37 -12.64
C LEU A 23 13.16 8.76 -12.34
N ARG A 24 13.30 7.45 -12.50
CA ARG A 24 14.54 6.72 -12.19
C ARG A 24 15.46 6.56 -13.39
N ARG A 25 14.88 6.38 -14.58
CA ARG A 25 15.63 6.28 -15.83
C ARG A 25 14.86 6.97 -16.96
N PRO A 26 15.49 7.88 -17.71
CA PRO A 26 14.84 8.47 -18.88
C PRO A 26 14.62 7.42 -19.97
N GLY A 27 13.67 7.71 -20.85
CA GLY A 27 13.34 6.88 -22.01
C GLY A 27 12.45 7.66 -22.97
N PRO A 28 11.82 6.99 -23.94
CA PRO A 28 10.82 7.62 -24.80
C PRO A 28 9.72 8.29 -23.98
N GLU A 29 9.40 9.55 -24.32
CA GLU A 29 8.35 10.28 -23.60
C GLU A 29 6.96 9.67 -23.83
N PRO A 30 6.52 9.31 -25.06
CA PRO A 30 5.18 8.74 -25.26
C PRO A 30 4.95 7.41 -24.54
N VAL A 31 4.02 7.50 -23.59
CA VAL A 31 3.36 6.51 -22.72
C VAL A 31 2.13 5.78 -23.25
N ALA A 32 2.18 4.73 -24.08
CA ALA A 32 0.93 4.01 -24.44
C ALA A 32 0.70 2.76 -23.59
N ARG A 33 1.76 1.99 -23.28
CA ARG A 33 1.72 0.77 -22.48
C ARG A 33 2.69 0.88 -21.32
N LEU A 34 2.17 0.86 -20.10
CA LEU A 34 2.94 0.87 -18.87
C LEU A 34 2.89 -0.50 -18.19
N ALA A 35 4.05 -1.10 -17.99
CA ALA A 35 4.19 -2.25 -17.11
C ALA A 35 4.34 -1.77 -15.66
N LEU A 36 3.77 -2.48 -14.69
CA LEU A 36 3.92 -2.20 -13.26
C LEU A 36 4.34 -3.46 -12.54
N ALA A 37 5.36 -3.36 -11.69
CA ALA A 37 5.83 -4.47 -10.86
C ALA A 37 6.35 -3.98 -9.50
N LEU A 38 6.44 -4.89 -8.53
CA LEU A 38 7.01 -4.54 -7.23
C LEU A 38 8.52 -4.39 -7.30
N GLU A 39 9.20 -5.28 -8.02
CA GLU A 39 10.65 -5.30 -8.14
C GLU A 39 11.08 -5.90 -9.49
N PRO A 40 12.32 -5.67 -9.95
CA PRO A 40 12.74 -6.12 -11.27
C PRO A 40 12.59 -7.63 -11.49
N LYS A 41 12.76 -8.45 -10.45
CA LYS A 41 12.63 -9.90 -10.59
C LYS A 41 11.21 -10.33 -11.00
N ASP A 42 10.19 -9.53 -10.69
CA ASP A 42 8.81 -9.85 -11.05
C ASP A 42 8.49 -9.58 -12.53
N VAL A 43 9.46 -9.10 -13.32
CA VAL A 43 9.28 -8.66 -14.70
C VAL A 43 10.06 -9.56 -15.65
N PRO A 44 9.44 -10.06 -16.74
CA PRO A 44 10.13 -10.89 -17.72
C PRO A 44 11.16 -10.08 -18.52
N ASP A 45 12.18 -10.77 -19.04
CA ASP A 45 13.24 -10.11 -19.84
C ASP A 45 12.72 -9.59 -21.18
N ASP A 46 11.78 -10.28 -21.81
CA ASP A 46 11.14 -9.93 -23.09
C ASP A 46 9.95 -8.96 -22.93
N LEU A 47 10.03 -8.05 -21.95
CA LEU A 47 8.97 -7.10 -21.64
C LEU A 47 8.57 -6.26 -22.86
N ALA A 48 7.32 -6.41 -23.29
CA ALA A 48 6.70 -5.62 -24.34
C ALA A 48 5.87 -4.46 -23.75
N ALA A 49 6.55 -3.38 -23.34
CA ALA A 49 5.94 -2.14 -22.85
C ALA A 49 6.77 -0.93 -23.29
N ASP A 50 6.20 0.28 -23.20
CA ASP A 50 6.91 1.51 -23.57
C ASP A 50 7.66 2.10 -22.36
N ALA A 51 7.14 1.86 -21.15
CA ALA A 51 7.78 2.19 -19.88
C ALA A 51 7.45 1.18 -18.78
N LEU A 52 8.21 1.25 -17.68
CA LEU A 52 8.04 0.40 -16.51
C LEU A 52 7.95 1.24 -15.23
N PHE A 53 6.92 0.95 -14.43
CA PHE A 53 6.85 1.35 -13.03
C PHE A 53 7.42 0.25 -12.14
N LEU A 54 8.27 0.63 -11.18
CA LEU A 54 8.77 -0.25 -10.13
C LEU A 54 8.50 0.35 -8.75
N HIS A 55 7.94 -0.43 -7.82
CA HIS A 55 7.90 -0.01 -6.41
C HIS A 55 9.32 0.06 -5.82
N ARG A 56 10.13 -0.98 -6.04
CA ARG A 56 11.54 -1.07 -5.64
C ARG A 56 12.41 -1.10 -6.88
N SER A 57 13.02 0.05 -7.22
CA SER A 57 13.80 0.18 -8.46
C SER A 57 15.30 -0.11 -8.32
N ARG A 58 15.73 -0.75 -7.23
CA ARG A 58 17.14 -1.16 -7.06
C ARG A 58 17.48 -2.26 -8.06
N HIS A 59 18.75 -2.35 -8.47
CA HIS A 59 19.26 -3.40 -9.37
C HIS A 59 18.60 -3.48 -10.74
N VAL A 60 18.18 -2.33 -11.29
CA VAL A 60 17.62 -2.28 -12.65
C VAL A 60 18.69 -2.09 -13.75
N ASP A 61 19.94 -1.92 -13.35
CA ASP A 61 21.06 -1.62 -14.24
C ASP A 61 21.25 -2.74 -15.28
N GLY A 62 21.26 -2.35 -16.57
CA GLY A 62 21.45 -3.27 -17.69
C GLY A 62 20.20 -4.01 -18.17
N ARG A 63 19.09 -4.04 -17.41
CA ARG A 63 17.82 -4.65 -17.85
C ARG A 63 16.96 -3.66 -18.64
N TRP A 64 16.32 -4.17 -19.70
CA TRP A 64 15.45 -3.43 -20.63
C TRP A 64 16.10 -2.13 -21.16
N PRO A 65 17.17 -2.23 -21.96
CA PRO A 65 17.91 -1.06 -22.43
C PRO A 65 17.00 -0.08 -23.20
N GLY A 66 17.15 1.21 -22.93
CA GLY A 66 16.39 2.28 -23.59
C GLY A 66 14.96 2.50 -23.06
N MET A 67 14.43 1.63 -22.20
CA MET A 67 13.09 1.80 -21.62
C MET A 67 13.09 2.82 -20.47
N GLY A 68 12.09 3.71 -20.45
CA GLY A 68 11.87 4.65 -19.35
C GLY A 68 11.41 3.93 -18.08
N ILE A 69 11.93 4.35 -16.92
CA ILE A 69 11.55 3.81 -15.61
C ILE A 69 11.07 4.92 -14.70
N VAL A 70 9.84 4.76 -14.22
CA VAL A 70 9.32 5.50 -13.08
C VAL A 70 9.25 4.59 -11.85
N ALA A 71 9.33 5.15 -10.66
CA ALA A 71 9.26 4.39 -9.42
C ALA A 71 8.59 5.20 -8.31
N ALA A 72 8.03 4.49 -7.34
CA ALA A 72 7.61 5.08 -6.08
C ALA A 72 7.79 4.08 -4.96
N HIS A 73 8.53 4.47 -3.92
CA HIS A 73 8.82 3.61 -2.78
C HIS A 73 8.10 4.10 -1.55
N ASP A 74 8.60 5.16 -0.91
CA ASP A 74 8.08 5.64 0.38
C ASP A 74 6.67 6.19 0.23
N GLY A 75 6.39 6.90 -0.86
CA GLY A 75 5.06 7.40 -1.18
C GLY A 75 4.06 6.28 -1.45
N PHE A 76 4.51 5.26 -2.17
CA PHE A 76 3.72 4.06 -2.42
C PHE A 76 3.41 3.31 -1.13
N ASP A 77 4.39 3.09 -0.25
CA ASP A 77 4.18 2.44 1.04
C ASP A 77 3.24 3.22 1.95
N ALA A 78 3.41 4.54 2.00
CA ALA A 78 2.57 5.40 2.82
C ALA A 78 1.11 5.37 2.36
N GLN A 79 0.87 5.44 1.05
CA GLN A 79 -0.45 5.75 0.52
C GLN A 79 -1.19 4.58 -0.11
N LEU A 80 -0.50 3.50 -0.45
CA LEU A 80 -1.04 2.36 -1.20
C LEU A 80 -0.84 1.00 -0.51
N THR A 81 -0.09 0.92 0.60
CA THR A 81 0.10 -0.33 1.36
C THR A 81 -0.52 -0.25 2.76
N THR A 82 0.26 -0.43 3.82
CA THR A 82 -0.21 -0.42 5.22
C THR A 82 0.19 0.83 5.99
N GLY A 83 0.69 1.88 5.31
CA GLY A 83 0.84 3.22 5.90
C GLY A 83 -0.50 3.92 6.17
N PRO A 84 -0.55 5.27 6.16
CA PRO A 84 -1.79 6.06 6.23
C PRO A 84 -2.66 5.94 4.97
N ASN A 85 -3.00 4.71 4.57
CA ASN A 85 -3.68 4.40 3.32
C ASN A 85 -5.18 4.73 3.41
N ARG A 86 -5.51 5.97 3.02
CA ARG A 86 -6.89 6.47 2.92
C ARG A 86 -7.68 5.80 1.79
N ARG A 87 -7.01 5.29 0.75
CA ARG A 87 -7.65 4.59 -0.37
C ARG A 87 -8.25 3.26 0.09
N LEU A 88 -7.50 2.47 0.86
CA LEU A 88 -7.99 1.23 1.45
C LEU A 88 -9.14 1.49 2.44
N ALA A 89 -9.01 2.53 3.28
CA ALA A 89 -10.08 2.94 4.18
C ALA A 89 -11.37 3.29 3.42
N ALA A 90 -11.26 4.04 2.31
CA ALA A 90 -12.41 4.41 1.48
C ALA A 90 -13.07 3.18 0.82
N VAL A 91 -12.28 2.28 0.23
CA VAL A 91 -12.78 1.04 -0.41
C VAL A 91 -13.50 0.14 0.60
N LEU A 92 -12.98 0.04 1.83
CA LEU A 92 -13.60 -0.74 2.91
C LEU A 92 -14.75 0.01 3.63
N GLY A 93 -15.08 1.23 3.19
CA GLY A 93 -16.17 2.03 3.75
C GLY A 93 -15.94 2.51 5.18
N TRP A 94 -14.69 2.66 5.60
CA TRP A 94 -14.35 3.12 6.94
C TRP A 94 -14.74 4.59 7.14
N GLN A 95 -15.23 4.90 8.33
CA GLN A 95 -15.65 6.23 8.77
C GLN A 95 -14.68 6.79 9.82
N ASP A 96 -14.80 8.09 10.12
CA ASP A 96 -13.95 8.78 11.11
C ASP A 96 -12.45 8.57 10.89
N VAL A 97 -12.01 8.54 9.63
CA VAL A 97 -10.60 8.32 9.28
C VAL A 97 -9.76 9.51 9.76
N ARG A 98 -8.81 9.25 10.66
CA ARG A 98 -7.92 10.26 11.25
C ARG A 98 -6.48 9.79 11.21
N GLU A 99 -5.57 10.68 10.86
CA GLU A 99 -4.13 10.40 10.91
C GLU A 99 -3.65 10.16 12.33
N VAL A 100 -2.69 9.26 12.47
CA VAL A 100 -1.95 9.04 13.70
C VAL A 100 -0.54 9.59 13.51
N THR A 101 -0.15 10.49 14.39
CA THR A 101 1.20 11.08 14.40
C THR A 101 2.00 10.53 15.56
N TRP A 102 3.24 10.13 15.32
CA TRP A 102 4.21 9.80 16.35
C TRP A 102 5.61 10.27 15.92
N GLU A 103 6.33 10.87 16.87
CA GLU A 103 7.66 11.48 16.69
C GLU A 103 7.67 12.53 15.57
N GLY A 104 6.56 13.27 15.47
CA GLY A 104 6.39 14.32 14.47
C GLY A 104 6.12 13.81 13.05
N ARG A 105 5.83 12.51 12.87
CA ARG A 105 5.51 11.92 11.56
C ARG A 105 4.17 11.23 11.56
N VAL A 106 3.45 11.28 10.45
CA VAL A 106 2.25 10.48 10.23
C VAL A 106 2.68 9.02 10.05
N VAL A 107 2.22 8.13 10.93
CA VAL A 107 2.59 6.70 10.94
C VAL A 107 1.45 5.79 10.50
N GLY A 108 0.24 6.33 10.34
CA GLY A 108 -0.92 5.57 9.88
C GLY A 108 -2.24 6.31 10.09
N VAL A 109 -3.34 5.56 10.10
CA VAL A 109 -4.69 6.10 10.34
C VAL A 109 -5.43 5.28 11.39
N THR A 110 -6.34 5.92 12.13
CA THR A 110 -7.42 5.25 12.86
C THR A 110 -8.75 5.45 12.15
N ALA A 111 -9.66 4.50 12.30
CA ALA A 111 -10.99 4.59 11.70
C ALA A 111 -12.03 3.71 12.42
N ARG A 112 -13.30 3.88 12.02
CA ARG A 112 -14.44 3.02 12.37
C ARG A 112 -14.89 2.24 11.13
N PRO A 113 -14.61 0.94 11.03
CA PRO A 113 -15.18 0.11 9.98
C PRO A 113 -16.70 0.00 10.13
N PRO A 114 -17.45 -0.23 9.04
CA PRO A 114 -18.89 -0.45 9.12
C PRO A 114 -19.25 -1.84 9.66
N GLN A 115 -18.30 -2.76 9.73
CA GLN A 115 -18.52 -4.11 10.26
C GLN A 115 -18.71 -4.07 11.78
N ALA A 116 -19.70 -4.80 12.29
CA ALA A 116 -20.06 -4.78 13.71
C ALA A 116 -19.23 -5.73 14.60
N THR A 117 -18.45 -6.63 14.00
CA THR A 117 -17.67 -7.65 14.73
C THR A 117 -16.27 -7.83 14.14
N TRP A 118 -15.40 -8.46 14.92
CA TRP A 118 -14.05 -8.88 14.50
C TRP A 118 -14.08 -9.79 13.27
N GLU A 119 -14.96 -10.79 13.25
CA GLU A 119 -15.09 -11.77 12.17
C GLU A 119 -15.58 -11.10 10.89
N ALA A 120 -16.55 -10.18 11.00
CA ALA A 120 -17.05 -9.43 9.86
C ALA A 120 -15.96 -8.50 9.29
N LEU A 121 -15.18 -7.82 10.14
CA LEU A 121 -14.04 -7.02 9.71
C LEU A 121 -13.02 -7.87 8.96
N ARG A 122 -12.63 -9.03 9.51
CA ARG A 122 -11.70 -9.95 8.85
C ARG A 122 -12.23 -10.45 7.52
N SER A 123 -13.50 -10.83 7.46
CA SER A 123 -14.13 -11.26 6.21
C SER A 123 -14.10 -10.16 5.15
N ALA A 124 -14.35 -8.90 5.51
CA ALA A 124 -14.26 -7.76 4.60
C ALA A 124 -12.82 -7.53 4.10
N LEU A 125 -11.82 -7.60 5.02
CA LEU A 125 -10.41 -7.51 4.67
C LEU A 125 -9.99 -8.64 3.71
N HIS A 126 -10.48 -9.85 3.93
CA HIS A 126 -10.17 -11.00 3.08
C HIS A 126 -10.80 -10.88 1.71
N ALA A 127 -12.03 -10.37 1.63
CA ALA A 127 -12.71 -10.13 0.36
C ALA A 127 -11.95 -9.09 -0.50
N GLU A 128 -11.40 -8.05 0.13
CA GLU A 128 -10.69 -6.98 -0.57
C GLU A 128 -9.23 -7.36 -0.92
N LEU A 129 -8.50 -7.93 0.04
CA LEU A 129 -7.06 -8.16 -0.09
C LEU A 129 -6.71 -9.59 -0.51
N GLY A 130 -7.65 -10.53 -0.43
CA GLY A 130 -7.41 -11.95 -0.71
C GLY A 130 -6.82 -12.73 0.47
N GLY A 131 -6.98 -12.24 1.71
CA GLY A 131 -6.64 -12.95 2.94
C GLY A 131 -5.82 -12.14 3.95
N GLU A 132 -5.22 -12.86 4.90
CA GLU A 132 -4.26 -12.37 5.89
C GLU A 132 -3.16 -13.41 6.09
N ASP A 133 -2.03 -13.03 6.67
CA ASP A 133 -0.95 -13.97 7.02
C ASP A 133 -1.19 -14.60 8.39
N THR A 134 -1.58 -13.78 9.36
CA THR A 134 -1.94 -14.24 10.71
C THR A 134 -2.76 -13.18 11.43
N SER A 135 -3.47 -13.59 12.48
CA SER A 135 -4.17 -12.66 13.36
C SER A 135 -4.22 -13.12 14.82
N ILE A 136 -4.42 -12.14 15.69
CA ILE A 136 -4.66 -12.27 17.12
C ILE A 136 -6.01 -11.59 17.39
N PRO A 137 -7.02 -12.28 17.94
CA PRO A 137 -8.31 -11.66 18.21
C PRO A 137 -8.20 -10.59 19.31
N PRO A 138 -9.03 -9.52 19.26
CA PRO A 138 -9.10 -8.52 20.32
C PRO A 138 -9.70 -9.12 21.59
N ALA A 139 -9.33 -8.57 22.75
CA ALA A 139 -9.90 -8.99 24.03
C ALA A 139 -11.34 -8.48 24.22
N VAL A 140 -11.66 -7.32 23.63
CA VAL A 140 -12.97 -6.70 23.70
C VAL A 140 -13.80 -7.10 22.49
N THR A 141 -15.01 -7.58 22.73
CA THR A 141 -16.01 -7.87 21.71
C THR A 141 -16.85 -6.63 21.41
N GLY A 142 -17.29 -6.49 20.15
CA GLY A 142 -18.12 -5.37 19.71
C GLY A 142 -17.61 -4.74 18.41
N ALA A 143 -18.14 -3.55 18.10
CA ALA A 143 -17.77 -2.83 16.89
C ALA A 143 -16.28 -2.44 16.94
N PRO A 144 -15.47 -2.88 15.96
CA PRO A 144 -14.05 -2.61 15.95
C PRO A 144 -13.76 -1.12 15.77
N ARG A 145 -12.69 -0.66 16.41
CA ARG A 145 -12.00 0.59 16.06
C ARG A 145 -10.62 0.19 15.58
N VAL A 146 -10.28 0.55 14.34
CA VAL A 146 -9.06 0.06 13.71
C VAL A 146 -7.95 1.11 13.75
N ALA A 147 -6.71 0.65 13.79
CA ALA A 147 -5.57 1.38 13.29
C ALA A 147 -4.95 0.63 12.10
N LEU A 148 -4.52 1.35 11.08
CA LEU A 148 -3.72 0.82 9.97
C LEU A 148 -2.36 1.50 9.97
N MET A 149 -1.30 0.74 10.24
CA MET A 149 0.08 1.24 10.32
C MET A 149 1.07 0.17 9.87
N ASN A 150 2.12 0.58 9.14
CA ASN A 150 3.13 -0.35 8.62
C ASN A 150 4.04 -0.88 9.74
N ALA A 151 4.47 0.00 10.64
CA ALA A 151 5.27 -0.39 11.78
C ALA A 151 4.42 -1.09 12.86
N MET A 152 5.05 -1.93 13.67
CA MET A 152 4.43 -2.51 14.87
C MET A 152 5.52 -2.71 15.92
N ASN A 153 5.37 -2.07 17.07
CA ASN A 153 6.30 -2.14 18.19
C ASN A 153 5.51 -1.97 19.51
N PRO A 154 6.08 -2.25 20.69
CA PRO A 154 5.36 -2.14 21.96
C PRO A 154 4.73 -0.76 22.22
N ALA A 155 5.44 0.32 21.93
CA ALA A 155 4.92 1.67 22.11
C ALA A 155 3.81 2.02 21.10
N LEU A 156 3.78 1.40 19.91
CA LEU A 156 2.66 1.51 18.94
C LEU A 156 1.40 0.82 19.46
N MET A 157 1.56 -0.29 20.18
CA MET A 157 0.42 -0.96 20.80
C MET A 157 -0.16 -0.12 21.93
N ALA A 158 0.69 0.46 22.78
CA ALA A 158 0.26 1.38 23.83
C ALA A 158 -0.46 2.60 23.24
N LEU A 159 0.13 3.26 22.24
CA LEU A 159 -0.48 4.40 21.54
C LEU A 159 -1.84 4.02 20.93
N ALA A 160 -1.94 2.88 20.25
CA ALA A 160 -3.18 2.43 19.65
C ALA A 160 -4.28 2.21 20.73
N ALA A 161 -3.91 1.57 21.83
CA ALA A 161 -4.82 1.35 22.96
C ALA A 161 -5.32 2.68 23.57
N ASP A 162 -4.44 3.66 23.76
CA ASP A 162 -4.79 5.00 24.25
C ASP A 162 -5.75 5.74 23.29
N LEU A 163 -5.66 5.46 21.99
CA LEU A 163 -6.58 5.97 20.97
C LEU A 163 -7.91 5.18 20.88
N GLY A 164 -8.11 4.20 21.76
CA GLY A 164 -9.27 3.33 21.83
C GLY A 164 -9.36 2.31 20.69
N VAL A 165 -8.24 2.04 20.01
CA VAL A 165 -8.17 1.03 18.95
C VAL A 165 -8.34 -0.34 19.57
N THR A 166 -9.22 -1.15 18.99
CA THR A 166 -9.39 -2.55 19.36
C THR A 166 -8.70 -3.49 18.39
N VAL A 167 -8.45 -3.06 17.15
CA VAL A 167 -7.82 -3.88 16.10
C VAL A 167 -6.71 -3.11 15.39
N TYR A 168 -5.49 -3.65 15.43
CA TYR A 168 -4.32 -3.12 14.75
C TYR A 168 -4.05 -3.89 13.45
N LEU A 169 -3.99 -3.18 12.33
CA LEU A 169 -3.74 -3.73 11.01
C LEU A 169 -2.33 -3.33 10.57
N THR A 170 -1.53 -4.31 10.15
CA THR A 170 -0.15 -4.10 9.72
C THR A 170 0.21 -5.03 8.56
N GLY A 171 1.29 -4.75 7.85
CA GLY A 171 1.78 -5.63 6.79
C GLY A 171 2.27 -6.97 7.32
N GLU A 172 2.94 -6.98 8.47
CA GLU A 172 3.55 -8.20 9.02
C GLU A 172 3.59 -8.14 10.55
N LEU A 173 3.25 -9.27 11.20
CA LEU A 173 3.26 -9.37 12.65
C LEU A 173 4.69 -9.21 13.19
N ARG A 174 4.87 -8.38 14.22
CA ARG A 174 6.18 -8.19 14.87
C ARG A 174 6.20 -8.94 16.20
N PRO A 175 7.01 -10.01 16.36
CA PRO A 175 7.05 -10.80 17.59
C PRO A 175 7.34 -9.97 18.84
N SER A 176 8.16 -8.93 18.72
CA SER A 176 8.49 -7.99 19.80
C SER A 176 7.29 -7.22 20.36
N ALA A 177 6.21 -7.07 19.59
CA ALA A 177 5.02 -6.30 19.96
C ALA A 177 3.84 -7.17 20.41
N VAL A 178 3.92 -8.49 20.23
CA VAL A 178 2.80 -9.41 20.53
C VAL A 178 2.42 -9.39 22.02
N ALA A 179 3.40 -9.34 22.91
CA ALA A 179 3.15 -9.27 24.35
C ALA A 179 2.38 -7.99 24.71
N ALA A 180 2.80 -6.84 24.18
CA ALA A 180 2.14 -5.56 24.40
C ALA A 180 0.71 -5.53 23.80
N ALA A 181 0.51 -6.10 22.61
CA ALA A 181 -0.82 -6.21 22.01
C ALA A 181 -1.80 -6.97 22.93
N ARG A 182 -1.34 -8.10 23.50
CA ARG A 182 -2.13 -8.89 24.46
C ARG A 182 -2.37 -8.15 25.77
N GLU A 183 -1.34 -7.50 26.32
CA GLU A 183 -1.42 -6.70 27.54
C GLU A 183 -2.48 -5.60 27.43
N HIS A 184 -2.52 -4.91 26.28
CA HIS A 184 -3.50 -3.86 26.01
C HIS A 184 -4.85 -4.38 25.47
N GLY A 185 -5.01 -5.70 25.27
CA GLY A 185 -6.22 -6.29 24.71
C GLY A 185 -6.50 -5.93 23.24
N VAL A 186 -5.49 -5.44 22.52
CA VAL A 186 -5.58 -5.03 21.11
C VAL A 186 -5.40 -6.25 20.21
N GLY A 187 -6.39 -6.54 19.38
CA GLY A 187 -6.29 -7.55 18.33
C GLY A 187 -5.35 -7.08 17.23
N VAL A 188 -4.74 -8.02 16.49
CA VAL A 188 -3.81 -7.70 15.40
C VAL A 188 -4.17 -8.51 14.17
N VAL A 189 -4.15 -7.89 12.99
CA VAL A 189 -4.22 -8.59 11.70
C VAL A 189 -2.99 -8.22 10.90
N ALA A 190 -2.15 -9.22 10.62
CA ALA A 190 -1.07 -9.09 9.65
C ALA A 190 -1.64 -9.35 8.26
N LEU A 191 -1.87 -8.28 7.50
CA LEU A 191 -2.48 -8.29 6.17
C LEU A 191 -1.57 -8.89 5.10
N GLY A 192 -0.30 -9.14 5.40
CA GLY A 192 0.70 -9.63 4.48
C GLY A 192 1.32 -8.52 3.65
N HIS A 193 2.64 -8.35 3.80
CA HIS A 193 3.38 -7.26 3.16
C HIS A 193 3.21 -7.31 1.63
N ARG A 194 3.60 -8.43 0.99
CA ARG A 194 3.44 -8.60 -0.47
C ARG A 194 1.98 -8.52 -0.91
N ARG A 195 1.02 -9.00 -0.10
CA ARG A 195 -0.42 -8.94 -0.43
C ARG A 195 -0.89 -7.49 -0.55
N THR A 196 -0.56 -6.67 0.43
CA THR A 196 -0.92 -5.24 0.45
C THR A 196 -0.17 -4.43 -0.60
N GLU A 197 1.09 -4.77 -0.90
CA GLU A 197 1.84 -4.17 -2.01
C GLU A 197 1.21 -4.47 -3.38
N LEU A 198 0.81 -5.72 -3.63
CA LEU A 198 0.14 -6.10 -4.88
C LEU A 198 -1.24 -5.45 -5.02
N TRP A 199 -1.96 -5.31 -3.90
CA TRP A 199 -3.18 -4.52 -3.89
C TRP A 199 -2.91 -3.06 -4.27
N GLY A 200 -1.87 -2.45 -3.69
CA GLY A 200 -1.44 -1.09 -4.00
C GLY A 200 -1.06 -0.91 -5.46
N LEU A 201 -0.38 -1.91 -6.05
CA LEU A 201 0.07 -1.89 -7.44
C LEU A 201 -1.12 -1.93 -8.42
N ARG A 202 -2.14 -2.75 -8.10
CA ARG A 202 -3.39 -2.82 -8.87
C ARG A 202 -4.21 -1.53 -8.72
N THR A 203 -4.21 -0.92 -7.53
CA THR A 203 -4.84 0.38 -7.31
C THR A 203 -4.16 1.48 -8.10
N LEU A 204 -2.83 1.55 -8.06
CA LEU A 204 -2.04 2.49 -8.86
C LEU A 204 -2.32 2.35 -10.36
N ALA A 205 -2.33 1.12 -10.88
CA ALA A 205 -2.65 0.88 -12.29
C ALA A 205 -4.01 1.47 -12.69
N ARG A 206 -5.05 1.25 -11.87
CA ARG A 206 -6.39 1.83 -12.12
C ARG A 206 -6.39 3.36 -12.07
N GLU A 207 -5.71 3.94 -11.09
CA GLU A 207 -5.64 5.41 -10.94
C GLU A 207 -4.90 6.07 -12.10
N LEU A 208 -3.82 5.46 -12.60
CA LEU A 208 -3.08 5.95 -13.76
C LEU A 208 -3.91 5.87 -15.05
N VAL A 209 -4.65 4.78 -15.28
CA VAL A 209 -5.56 4.67 -16.43
C VAL A 209 -6.64 5.77 -16.39
N ALA A 210 -7.17 6.06 -15.19
CA ALA A 210 -8.15 7.13 -15.02
C ALA A 210 -7.56 8.53 -15.26
N ALA A 211 -6.31 8.77 -14.82
CA ALA A 211 -5.63 10.05 -14.98
C ALA A 211 -5.13 10.29 -16.42
N PHE A 212 -4.83 9.23 -17.17
CA PHE A 212 -4.25 9.31 -18.51
C PHE A 212 -5.07 8.51 -19.54
N PRO A 213 -6.12 9.11 -20.14
CA PRO A 213 -6.96 8.44 -21.11
C PRO A 213 -6.16 7.88 -22.31
N GLY A 214 -6.31 6.58 -22.55
CA GLY A 214 -5.58 5.85 -23.60
C GLY A 214 -4.30 5.16 -23.14
N LEU A 215 -3.92 5.31 -21.86
CA LEU A 215 -2.87 4.50 -21.25
C LEU A 215 -3.39 3.08 -20.99
N GLU A 216 -2.64 2.09 -21.43
CA GLU A 216 -2.84 0.69 -21.07
C GLU A 216 -1.85 0.29 -19.97
N THR A 217 -2.33 -0.37 -18.92
CA THR A 217 -1.50 -0.83 -17.81
C THR A 217 -1.51 -2.34 -17.67
N ARG A 218 -0.36 -2.96 -17.42
CA ARG A 218 -0.24 -4.38 -17.06
C ARG A 218 0.55 -4.56 -15.77
N VAL A 219 -0.07 -5.22 -14.79
CA VAL A 219 0.58 -5.60 -13.54
C VAL A 219 1.28 -6.95 -13.71
N TYR A 220 2.52 -7.02 -13.26
CA TYR A 220 3.30 -8.25 -13.15
C TYR A 220 3.49 -8.58 -11.66
N ASP A 221 2.97 -9.73 -11.24
CA ASP A 221 2.92 -10.16 -9.83
C ASP A 221 3.60 -11.51 -9.55
N GLN A 222 4.24 -12.09 -10.57
CA GLN A 222 5.01 -13.34 -10.49
C GLN A 222 6.52 -13.06 -10.51
N PRO A 223 7.33 -13.75 -9.69
CA PRO A 223 8.79 -13.80 -9.86
C PRO A 223 9.20 -14.57 -11.12
#